data_AF-A0A9X3NKR4-F1
#
_entry.id   AF-A0A9X3NKR4-F1
#
_cell.length_a   1.000
_cell.length_b   1.000
_cell.length_c   1.000
_cell.angle_alpha   90.00
_cell.angle_beta   90.00
_cell.angle_gamma   90.00
#
_symmetry.space_group_name_H-M   'P 1'
#
loop_
_entity.id
_entity.type
_entity.pdbx_description
1 polymer ?
#
loop_
_entity_poly.entity_id
_entity_poly.type
_entity_poly.pdbx_seq_one_letter_code
_entity_poly.pdbx_strand_id
1 'polypeptide(L)'
;MNAVECWFCSTPIRGGRFLRFDMYRNAQYTPLLVAVHARWEQAWVNIPRCERCGFGHGVERVTRWILAGSAVVTVLPTLLMTGSYLGGEPWADSWQIVYPWIWTLAWLGLWLGIRQHRIPWRRLAPRPERHARAHPGVRALAEEGWKPGGPFGPG
;
A
#
# COMPACT_ATOMS: atom_id res chain seq x y z
N MET A 1 -0.51 -6.68 33.98
CA MET A 1 -0.22 -6.76 32.53
C MET A 1 0.56 -5.51 32.16
N ASN A 2 1.79 -5.63 31.65
CA ASN A 2 2.60 -4.48 31.27
C ASN A 2 1.91 -3.74 30.11
N ALA A 3 1.76 -2.42 30.21
CA ALA A 3 1.23 -1.62 29.13
C ALA A 3 2.21 -1.66 27.95
N VAL A 4 1.77 -2.25 26.83
CA VAL A 4 2.57 -2.26 25.60
C VAL A 4 2.36 -0.93 24.88
N GLU A 5 3.44 -0.23 24.56
CA GLU A 5 3.37 1.04 23.84
C GLU A 5 3.19 0.82 22.33
N CYS A 6 2.46 1.73 21.68
CA CYS A 6 2.32 1.74 20.23
C CYS A 6 3.63 2.09 19.55
N TRP A 7 4.11 1.20 18.68
CA TRP A 7 5.35 1.40 17.91
C TRP A 7 5.36 2.70 17.09
N PHE A 8 4.18 3.15 16.65
CA PHE A 8 4.04 4.26 15.71
C PHE A 8 3.87 5.63 16.39
N CYS A 9 3.44 5.67 17.65
CA CYS A 9 3.11 6.93 18.34
C CYS A 9 3.42 6.94 19.83
N SER A 10 4.02 5.88 20.37
CA SER A 10 4.39 5.71 21.78
C SER A 10 3.23 5.84 22.78
N THR A 11 1.98 5.87 22.32
CA THR A 11 0.79 5.90 23.19
C THR A 11 0.55 4.49 23.76
N PRO A 12 0.20 4.35 25.05
CA PRO A 12 -0.11 3.05 25.64
C PRO A 12 -1.29 2.38 24.95
N ILE A 13 -1.17 1.08 24.66
CA ILE A 13 -2.22 0.28 24.01
C ILE A 13 -3.01 -0.45 25.09
N ARG A 14 -4.34 -0.35 25.02
CA ARG A 14 -5.27 -1.23 25.75
C ARG A 14 -5.78 -2.31 24.80
N GLY A 15 -5.57 -3.59 25.12
CA GLY A 15 -6.25 -4.70 24.43
C GLY A 15 -5.56 -5.31 23.21
N GLY A 16 -4.23 -5.50 23.22
CA GLY A 16 -3.57 -6.45 22.30
C GLY A 16 -3.78 -6.18 20.81
N ARG A 17 -3.93 -4.91 20.39
CA ARG A 17 -4.01 -4.56 18.97
C ARG A 17 -2.61 -4.55 18.37
N PHE A 18 -2.41 -5.40 17.36
CA PHE A 18 -1.15 -5.53 16.64
C PHE A 18 -1.36 -5.32 15.14
N LEU A 19 -0.36 -4.75 14.48
CA LEU A 19 -0.16 -4.90 13.05
C LEU A 19 0.57 -6.23 12.83
N ARG A 20 -0.07 -7.16 12.12
CA ARG A 20 0.61 -8.34 11.56
C ARG A 20 1.46 -7.88 10.38
N PHE A 21 2.76 -8.02 10.48
CA PHE A 21 3.71 -7.71 9.41
C PHE A 21 4.25 -9.02 8.84
N ASP A 22 3.78 -9.40 7.64
CA ASP A 22 4.17 -10.65 6.99
C ASP A 22 5.56 -10.54 6.37
N MET A 23 6.32 -11.63 6.54
CA MET A 23 7.66 -11.84 6.01
C MET A 23 7.68 -13.18 5.27
N TYR A 24 8.47 -13.29 4.19
CA TYR A 24 8.61 -14.51 3.43
C TYR A 24 10.08 -14.82 3.11
N ARG A 25 10.39 -16.10 2.88
CA ARG A 25 11.70 -16.55 2.40
C ARG A 25 11.57 -17.78 1.49
N ASN A 26 12.68 -18.18 0.87
CA ASN A 26 12.78 -19.40 0.05
C ASN A 26 11.69 -19.50 -1.03
N ALA A 27 11.44 -18.40 -1.74
CA ALA A 27 10.47 -18.38 -2.82
C ALA A 27 10.97 -19.21 -4.02
N GLN A 28 10.23 -20.26 -4.35
CA GLN A 28 10.47 -21.14 -5.49
C GLN A 28 9.31 -21.00 -6.48
N TYR A 29 9.63 -20.83 -7.76
CA TYR A 29 8.64 -20.71 -8.83
C TYR A 29 8.84 -21.86 -9.81
N THR A 30 7.80 -22.67 -10.00
CA THR A 30 7.77 -23.75 -10.97
C THR A 30 6.79 -23.35 -12.09
N PRO A 31 7.29 -23.08 -13.31
CA PRO A 31 6.40 -22.81 -14.43
C PRO A 31 5.63 -24.08 -14.78
N LEU A 32 4.32 -23.94 -14.96
CA LEU A 32 3.40 -24.92 -15.52
C LEU A 32 2.92 -24.38 -16.88
N LEU A 33 2.46 -25.27 -17.77
CA LEU A 33 2.02 -24.92 -19.14
C LEU A 33 1.01 -23.75 -19.21
N VAL A 34 0.17 -23.59 -18.19
CA VAL A 34 -0.87 -22.54 -18.11
C VAL A 34 -0.81 -21.69 -16.83
N ALA A 35 0.17 -21.93 -15.95
CA ALA A 35 0.21 -21.29 -14.63
C ALA A 35 1.63 -21.24 -14.06
N VAL A 36 1.82 -20.49 -12.98
CA VAL A 36 3.05 -20.54 -12.18
C VAL A 36 2.69 -21.08 -10.80
N HIS A 37 3.27 -22.22 -10.44
CA HIS A 37 3.17 -22.72 -9.06
C HIS A 37 4.28 -22.08 -8.23
N ALA A 38 3.94 -21.49 -7.09
CA ALA A 38 4.95 -20.94 -6.19
C ALA A 38 4.85 -21.56 -4.80
N ARG A 39 6.01 -21.81 -4.19
CA ARG A 39 6.14 -22.21 -2.79
C ARG A 39 7.08 -21.25 -2.09
N TRP A 40 6.76 -20.93 -0.84
CA TRP A 40 7.56 -20.06 0.01
C TRP A 40 7.30 -20.40 1.47
N GLU A 41 8.21 -19.99 2.32
CA GLU A 41 7.99 -19.99 3.76
C GLU A 41 7.48 -18.62 4.20
N GLN A 42 6.56 -18.61 5.16
CA GLN A 42 5.95 -17.39 5.68
C GLN A 42 6.11 -17.31 7.19
N ALA A 43 6.51 -16.15 7.68
CA ALA A 43 6.52 -15.78 9.09
C ALA A 43 5.82 -14.44 9.25
N TRP A 44 5.47 -14.07 10.48
CA TRP A 44 4.89 -12.77 10.77
C TRP A 44 5.41 -12.21 12.08
N VAL A 45 5.49 -10.89 12.14
CA VAL A 45 5.83 -10.14 13.36
C VAL A 45 4.60 -9.36 13.80
N ASN A 46 4.21 -9.52 15.06
CA ASN A 46 3.15 -8.73 15.67
C ASN A 46 3.73 -7.41 16.21
N ILE A 47 3.43 -6.31 15.54
CA ILE A 47 3.92 -4.97 15.90
C ILE A 47 2.84 -4.23 16.69
N PRO A 48 3.11 -3.79 17.93
CA PRO A 48 2.10 -3.11 18.73
C PRO A 48 1.56 -1.84 18.06
N ARG A 49 0.24 -1.75 17.90
CA ARG A 49 -0.41 -0.62 17.21
C ARG A 49 -1.71 -0.21 17.89
N CYS A 50 -1.83 1.07 18.25
CA CYS A 50 -3.09 1.62 18.77
C CYS A 50 -4.15 1.81 17.66
N GLU A 51 -5.42 1.87 18.04
CA GLU A 51 -6.55 2.03 17.13
C GLU A 51 -6.43 3.26 16.22
N ARG A 52 -6.01 4.39 16.78
CA ARG A 52 -5.81 5.64 16.02
C ARG A 52 -4.81 5.47 14.89
N CYS A 53 -3.66 4.86 15.17
CA CYS A 53 -2.66 4.56 14.14
C CYS A 53 -3.17 3.51 13.15
N GLY A 54 -3.92 2.51 13.63
CA GLY A 54 -4.56 1.51 12.77
C GLY A 54 -5.52 2.13 11.76
N PHE A 55 -6.37 3.06 12.19
CA PHE A 55 -7.25 3.81 11.31
C PHE A 55 -6.46 4.67 10.32
N GLY A 56 -5.46 5.44 10.79
CA GLY A 56 -4.62 6.27 9.91
C GLY A 56 -3.89 5.45 8.83
N HIS A 57 -3.33 4.30 9.18
CA HIS A 57 -2.73 3.37 8.21
C HIS A 57 -3.77 2.76 7.27
N GLY A 58 -4.97 2.47 7.76
CA GLY A 58 -6.09 2.03 6.94
C GLY A 58 -6.45 3.05 5.85
N VAL A 59 -6.58 4.33 6.20
CA VAL A 59 -6.86 5.39 5.23
C VAL A 59 -5.67 5.58 4.27
N GLU A 60 -4.43 5.49 4.73
CA GLU A 60 -3.23 5.49 3.85
C GLU A 60 -3.34 4.38 2.79
N ARG A 61 -3.66 3.15 3.23
CA ARG A 61 -3.78 1.99 2.33
C ARG A 61 -4.93 2.13 1.33
N VAL A 62 -6.10 2.55 1.80
CA VAL A 62 -7.29 2.74 0.95
C VAL A 62 -7.03 3.83 -0.09
N THR A 63 -6.45 4.96 0.33
CA THR A 63 -6.10 6.06 -0.59
C THR A 63 -5.13 5.61 -1.67
N ARG A 64 -4.11 4.80 -1.31
CA ARG A 64 -3.17 4.21 -2.27
C ARG A 64 -3.89 3.35 -3.31
N TRP A 65 -4.80 2.49 -2.88
CA TRP A 65 -5.55 1.60 -3.77
C TRP A 65 -6.52 2.36 -4.67
N ILE A 66 -7.23 3.36 -4.15
CA ILE A 66 -8.13 4.19 -4.96
C ILE A 66 -7.32 4.97 -6.00
N LEU A 67 -6.17 5.53 -5.63
CA LEU A 67 -5.28 6.21 -6.58
C LEU A 67 -4.79 5.24 -7.67
N ALA A 68 -4.34 4.04 -7.29
CA ALA A 68 -3.90 3.02 -8.26
C ALA A 68 -5.02 2.64 -9.23
N GLY A 69 -6.22 2.37 -8.73
CA GLY A 69 -7.39 2.06 -9.56
C GLY A 69 -7.79 3.24 -10.46
N SER A 70 -7.79 4.46 -9.91
CA SER A 70 -8.12 5.68 -10.66
C SER A 70 -7.13 5.94 -11.79
N ALA A 71 -5.84 5.69 -11.54
CA ALA A 71 -4.79 5.77 -12.56
C ALA A 71 -5.04 4.78 -13.70
N VAL A 72 -5.44 3.53 -13.41
CA VAL A 72 -5.79 2.55 -14.46
C VAL A 72 -6.99 3.03 -15.28
N VAL A 73 -8.08 3.44 -14.62
CA VAL A 73 -9.32 3.91 -15.27
C VAL A 73 -9.11 5.22 -16.05
N THR A 74 -8.07 5.98 -15.74
CA THR A 74 -7.75 7.23 -16.45
C THR A 74 -6.77 7.01 -17.59
N VAL A 75 -5.66 6.32 -17.33
CA VAL A 75 -4.57 6.15 -18.30
C VAL A 75 -4.99 5.22 -19.43
N LEU A 76 -5.66 4.10 -19.14
CA LEU A 76 -6.01 3.12 -20.18
C LEU A 76 -6.96 3.71 -21.25
N PRO A 77 -8.08 4.37 -20.89
CA PRO A 77 -8.91 5.04 -21.90
C PRO A 77 -8.19 6.19 -22.59
N THR A 78 -7.32 6.93 -21.88
CA THR A 78 -6.52 8.02 -22.50
C THR A 78 -5.59 7.47 -23.57
N LEU A 79 -4.92 6.34 -23.33
CA LEU A 79 -4.07 5.69 -24.33
C LEU A 79 -4.88 5.18 -25.52
N LEU A 80 -6.04 4.56 -25.27
CA LEU A 80 -6.93 4.06 -26.33
C LEU A 80 -7.48 5.20 -27.20
N MET A 81 -7.90 6.31 -26.60
CA MET A 81 -8.37 7.49 -27.33
C MET A 81 -7.21 8.11 -28.13
N THR A 82 -6.03 8.24 -27.54
CA THR A 82 -4.85 8.77 -28.25
C THR A 82 -4.50 7.90 -29.46
N GLY A 83 -4.49 6.58 -29.30
CA GLY A 83 -4.26 5.64 -30.38
C GLY A 83 -5.30 5.75 -31.50
N SER A 84 -6.58 5.91 -31.15
CA SER A 84 -7.65 6.03 -32.15
C SER A 84 -7.61 7.35 -32.92
N TYR A 85 -7.24 8.45 -32.26
CA TYR A 85 -7.00 9.73 -32.96
C TYR A 85 -5.83 9.61 -33.94
N LEU A 86 -4.74 8.95 -33.55
CA LEU A 86 -3.60 8.70 -34.44
C LEU A 86 -3.96 7.74 -35.59
N GLY A 87 -4.91 6.82 -35.37
CA GLY A 87 -5.43 5.91 -36.39
C GLY A 87 -6.49 6.51 -37.31
N GLY A 88 -6.92 7.76 -37.08
CA GLY A 88 -7.94 8.43 -37.90
C GLY A 88 -9.39 8.03 -37.62
N GLU A 89 -9.64 7.13 -36.66
CA GLU A 89 -10.97 6.66 -36.26
C GLU A 89 -11.23 6.99 -34.79
N PRO A 90 -11.49 8.27 -34.44
CA PRO A 90 -11.79 8.64 -33.05
C PRO A 90 -13.09 7.99 -32.58
N TRP A 91 -13.02 7.21 -31.49
CA TRP A 91 -14.19 6.54 -30.88
C TRP A 91 -14.80 7.33 -29.72
N ALA A 92 -14.14 8.38 -29.24
CA ALA A 92 -14.58 9.20 -28.11
C ALA A 92 -14.13 10.66 -28.28
N ASP A 93 -14.92 11.58 -27.74
CA ASP A 93 -14.56 13.00 -27.67
C ASP A 93 -13.55 13.25 -26.54
N SER A 94 -12.61 14.16 -26.80
CA SER A 94 -11.55 14.54 -25.84
C SER A 94 -12.06 15.05 -24.49
N TRP A 95 -13.26 15.65 -24.43
CA TRP A 95 -13.85 16.15 -23.19
C TRP A 95 -14.25 15.01 -22.22
N GLN A 96 -14.51 13.81 -22.72
CA GLN A 96 -14.96 12.67 -21.90
C GLN A 96 -13.88 12.17 -20.94
N ILE A 97 -12.60 12.44 -21.26
CA ILE A 97 -11.46 12.05 -20.43
C ILE A 97 -11.15 13.06 -19.31
N VAL A 98 -11.74 14.26 -19.35
CA VAL A 98 -11.51 15.31 -18.35
C VAL A 98 -11.92 14.87 -16.94
N TYR A 99 -13.09 14.25 -16.79
CA TYR A 99 -13.58 13.81 -15.47
C TYR A 99 -12.68 12.75 -14.80
N PRO A 100 -12.27 11.66 -15.50
CA PRO A 100 -11.26 10.73 -14.97
C PRO A 100 -9.96 11.41 -14.52
N TRP A 101 -9.45 12.38 -15.28
CA TRP A 101 -8.24 13.12 -14.89
C TRP A 101 -8.46 13.97 -13.65
N ILE A 102 -9.54 14.74 -13.56
CA ILE A 102 -9.85 15.54 -12.36
C ILE A 102 -9.92 14.63 -11.13
N TRP A 103 -10.62 13.50 -11.23
CA TRP A 103 -10.74 12.51 -10.17
C TRP A 103 -9.38 11.95 -9.75
N THR A 104 -8.56 11.49 -10.70
CA THR A 104 -7.23 10.93 -10.43
C THR A 104 -6.28 11.96 -9.83
N LEU A 105 -6.31 13.20 -10.33
CA LEU A 105 -5.50 14.30 -9.79
C LEU A 105 -5.94 14.68 -8.36
N ALA A 106 -7.24 14.65 -8.05
CA ALA A 106 -7.73 14.86 -6.69
C ALA A 106 -7.19 13.78 -5.73
N TRP A 107 -7.25 12.50 -6.12
CA TRP A 107 -6.67 11.40 -5.33
C TRP A 107 -5.15 11.49 -5.21
N LEU A 108 -4.47 11.94 -6.27
CA LEU A 108 -3.03 12.17 -6.24
C LEU A 108 -2.67 13.29 -5.25
N GLY A 109 -3.42 14.40 -5.28
CA GLY A 109 -3.27 15.50 -4.35
C GLY A 109 -3.47 15.06 -2.89
N LEU A 110 -4.51 14.28 -2.62
CA LEU A 110 -4.76 13.70 -1.30
C LEU A 110 -3.61 12.77 -0.87
N TRP A 111 -3.16 11.87 -1.74
CA TRP A 111 -2.04 10.97 -1.48
C TRP A 111 -0.75 11.72 -1.14
N LEU A 112 -0.43 12.76 -1.91
CA LEU A 112 0.72 13.63 -1.65
C LEU A 112 0.56 14.37 -0.32
N GLY A 113 -0.63 14.87 0.00
CA GLY A 113 -0.95 15.52 1.28
C GLY A 113 -0.73 14.60 2.48
N ILE A 114 -1.15 13.33 2.37
CA ILE A 114 -0.90 12.27 3.35
C ILE A 114 0.61 12.01 3.49
N ARG A 115 1.31 11.80 2.37
CA ARG A 115 2.74 11.44 2.33
C ARG A 115 3.66 12.54 2.83
N GLN A 116 3.32 13.80 2.54
CA GLN A 116 4.11 14.96 2.95
C GLN A 116 3.75 15.47 4.35
N HIS A 117 2.81 14.83 5.05
CA HIS A 117 2.31 15.27 6.36
C HIS A 117 1.81 16.73 6.37
N ARG A 118 1.35 17.26 5.22
CA ARG A 118 0.84 18.64 5.10
C ARG A 118 -0.56 18.80 5.67
N ILE A 119 -1.34 17.73 5.66
CA ILE A 119 -2.63 17.62 6.35
C ILE A 119 -2.34 17.28 7.82
N PRO A 120 -3.22 17.55 8.81
CA PRO A 120 -3.11 17.08 10.20
C PRO A 120 -3.06 15.55 10.38
N TRP A 121 -2.60 14.80 9.37
CA TRP A 121 -2.28 13.39 9.36
C TRP A 121 -1.37 12.96 10.51
N ARG A 122 -0.45 13.83 10.95
CA ARG A 122 0.40 13.58 12.13
C ARG A 122 -0.43 13.32 13.39
N ARG A 123 -1.67 13.81 13.48
CA ARG A 123 -2.57 13.54 14.61
C ARG A 123 -3.13 12.11 14.57
N LEU A 124 -3.28 11.52 13.38
CA LEU A 124 -3.84 10.18 13.17
C LEU A 124 -2.75 9.10 13.18
N ALA A 125 -1.72 9.26 12.33
CA ALA A 125 -0.59 8.35 12.23
C ALA A 125 0.71 9.17 12.15
N PRO A 126 1.38 9.44 13.29
CA PRO A 126 2.63 10.19 13.31
C PRO A 126 3.72 9.55 12.45
N ARG A 127 3.78 8.20 12.46
CA ARG A 127 4.69 7.41 11.65
C ARG A 127 3.90 6.57 10.63
N PRO A 128 4.31 6.55 9.36
CA PRO A 128 3.63 5.80 8.29
C PRO A 128 3.74 4.29 8.51
N GLU A 129 2.86 3.50 7.89
CA GLU A 129 2.83 2.04 8.07
C GLU A 129 4.18 1.37 7.71
N ARG A 130 4.89 1.92 6.72
CA ARG A 130 6.26 1.48 6.34
C ARG A 130 7.27 1.51 7.49
N HIS A 131 7.03 2.27 8.56
CA HIS A 131 7.88 2.30 9.75
C HIS A 131 7.87 0.97 10.52
N ALA A 132 6.92 0.08 10.22
CA ALA A 132 6.94 -1.31 10.65
C ALA A 132 8.24 -2.03 10.29
N ARG A 133 8.87 -1.69 9.15
CA ARG A 133 10.14 -2.28 8.70
C ARG A 133 11.31 -2.01 9.64
N ALA A 134 11.22 -0.95 10.44
CA ALA A 134 12.25 -0.60 11.42
C ALA A 134 12.04 -1.30 12.78
N HIS A 135 10.96 -2.07 12.94
CA HIS A 135 10.69 -2.78 14.19
C HIS A 135 11.78 -3.83 14.46
N PRO A 136 12.30 -3.97 15.70
CA PRO A 136 13.38 -4.90 16.01
C PRO A 136 13.12 -6.34 15.57
N GLY A 137 11.89 -6.85 15.79
CA GLY A 137 11.52 -8.19 15.34
C GLY A 137 11.49 -8.35 13.81
N VAL A 138 11.19 -7.29 13.07
CA VAL A 138 11.24 -7.32 11.59
C VAL A 138 12.68 -7.27 11.11
N ARG A 139 13.52 -6.46 11.77
CA ARG A 139 14.96 -6.38 11.46
C ARG A 139 15.69 -7.70 11.71
N ALA A 140 15.40 -8.37 12.82
CA ALA A 140 15.99 -9.68 13.13
C ALA A 140 15.69 -10.70 12.02
N LEU A 141 14.42 -10.82 11.60
CA LEU A 141 14.06 -11.69 10.47
C LEU A 141 14.69 -11.22 9.16
N ALA A 142 14.79 -9.91 8.92
CA ALA A 142 15.45 -9.40 7.71
C ALA A 142 16.95 -9.76 7.66
N GLU A 143 17.64 -9.74 8.80
CA GLU A 143 19.04 -10.16 8.95
C GLU A 143 19.22 -11.66 8.70
N GLU A 144 18.20 -12.48 9.03
CA GLU A 144 18.11 -13.91 8.69
C GLU A 144 17.74 -14.19 7.22
N GLY A 145 17.60 -13.15 6.38
CA GLY A 145 17.30 -13.30 4.95
C GLY A 145 15.80 -13.33 4.60
N TRP A 146 14.91 -13.05 5.55
CA TRP A 146 13.50 -12.89 5.26
C TRP A 146 13.20 -11.55 4.57
N LYS A 147 12.21 -11.53 3.68
CA LYS A 147 11.79 -10.36 2.90
C LYS A 147 10.37 -9.92 3.31
N PRO A 148 10.05 -8.61 3.31
CA PRO A 148 8.73 -8.12 3.68
C PRO A 148 7.67 -8.42 2.61
N GLY A 149 6.45 -8.77 3.04
CA GLY A 149 5.29 -8.98 2.17
C GLY A 149 5.09 -10.44 1.75
N GLY A 150 4.50 -10.64 0.57
CA GLY A 150 4.37 -11.95 -0.07
C GLY A 150 5.30 -12.09 -1.28
N PRO A 151 5.50 -13.30 -1.81
CA PRO A 151 6.40 -13.54 -2.93
C PRO A 151 5.93 -12.94 -4.26
N PHE A 152 4.73 -12.33 -4.31
CA PHE A 152 4.13 -11.78 -5.53
C PHE A 152 3.93 -10.25 -5.49
N GLY A 153 4.34 -9.56 -4.43
CA GLY A 153 4.15 -8.10 -4.34
C GLY A 153 4.22 -7.56 -2.92
N PRO A 154 4.37 -6.24 -2.77
CA PRO A 154 4.81 -5.65 -1.50
C PRO A 154 3.74 -5.75 -0.41
N GLY A 155 4.20 -6.06 0.80
CA GLY A 155 3.48 -5.83 2.06
C GLY A 155 3.38 -4.35 2.42
#